data_AF-A0A6V8E606-F1
#
_entry.id   AF-A0A6V8E606-F1
#
_cell.length_a   1.000
_cell.length_b   1.000
_cell.length_c   1.000
_cell.angle_alpha   90.00
_cell.angle_beta   90.00
_cell.angle_gamma   90.00
#
_symmetry.space_group_name_H-M   'P 1'
#
loop_
_entity.id
_entity.type
_entity.pdbx_description
1 polymer ?
#
loop_
_entity_poly.entity_id
_entity_poly.type
_entity_poly.pdbx_seq_one_letter_code
_entity_poly.pdbx_strand_id
1 'polypeptide(L)'
;FATIEKVGSVGSVVSPPISMGVFAYPHREGARLTLQVLLEMMDGEKDFGIRDYTIVVKEKNFINNMRTVYREGEDQFPGTDTTMQDSVR
;
A
#
# COMPACT_ATOMS: atom_id res chain seq x y z
N PHE A 1 -6.45 2.20 12.55
CA PHE A 1 -6.62 0.83 13.07
C PHE A 1 -7.23 0.75 14.48
N ALA A 2 -7.02 1.72 15.39
CA ALA A 2 -7.64 1.73 16.72
C ALA A 2 -9.18 1.59 16.75
N THR A 3 -9.89 2.09 15.72
CA THR A 3 -11.35 1.89 15.63
C THR A 3 -11.72 0.44 15.30
N ILE A 4 -10.94 -0.23 14.45
CA ILE A 4 -11.17 -1.62 14.05
C ILE A 4 -10.98 -2.55 15.25
N GLU A 5 -10.00 -2.27 16.10
CA GLU A 5 -9.76 -3.00 17.35
C GLU A 5 -11.00 -3.03 18.26
N LYS A 6 -11.73 -1.92 18.36
CA LYS A 6 -12.95 -1.84 19.19
C LYS A 6 -14.10 -2.72 18.69
N VAL A 7 -14.08 -3.11 17.41
CA VAL A 7 -15.06 -4.04 16.84
C VAL A 7 -14.79 -5.48 17.30
N GLY A 8 -13.53 -5.81 17.61
CA GLY A 8 -13.11 -7.11 18.10
C GLY A 8 -12.99 -8.18 17.00
N SER A 9 -11.96 -9.02 17.11
CA SER A 9 -11.79 -10.25 16.30
C SER A 9 -11.78 -10.06 14.77
N VAL A 10 -11.33 -8.91 14.28
CA VAL A 10 -11.23 -8.65 12.83
C VAL A 10 -9.87 -9.15 12.31
N GLY A 11 -9.86 -10.33 11.68
CA GLY A 11 -8.66 -10.89 11.04
C GLY A 11 -8.43 -10.43 9.60
N SER A 12 -9.48 -9.99 8.90
CA SER A 12 -9.41 -9.57 7.50
C SER A 12 -10.19 -8.28 7.27
N VAL A 13 -9.61 -7.36 6.52
CA VAL A 13 -10.21 -6.08 6.14
C VAL A 13 -10.30 -6.01 4.62
N VAL A 14 -11.47 -5.62 4.12
CA VAL A 14 -11.69 -5.37 2.70
C VAL A 14 -12.10 -3.92 2.53
N SER A 15 -11.40 -3.19 1.66
CA SER A 15 -11.67 -1.77 1.42
C SER A 15 -11.65 -1.41 -0.07
N PRO A 16 -12.49 -0.45 -0.50
CA PRO A 16 -12.30 0.21 -1.79
C PRO A 16 -11.19 1.27 -1.69
N PRO A 17 -10.75 1.86 -2.81
CA PRO A 17 -9.94 3.08 -2.82
C PRO A 17 -10.70 4.22 -2.12
N ILE A 18 -10.26 4.60 -0.93
CA ILE A 18 -10.97 5.56 -0.09
C ILE A 18 -10.82 6.97 -0.68
N SER A 19 -11.95 7.67 -0.84
CA SER A 19 -12.03 9.07 -1.28
C SER A 19 -11.71 9.39 -2.75
N MET A 20 -11.31 8.43 -3.59
CA MET A 20 -11.01 8.73 -5.02
C MET A 20 -12.23 8.67 -5.95
N GLY A 21 -13.42 8.30 -5.44
CA GLY A 21 -14.66 8.31 -6.20
C GLY A 21 -15.35 9.68 -6.17
N VAL A 22 -16.46 9.78 -5.42
CA VAL A 22 -17.26 11.01 -5.31
C VAL A 22 -16.46 12.21 -4.82
N PHE A 23 -15.50 12.00 -3.90
CA PHE A 23 -14.68 13.07 -3.36
C PHE A 23 -13.51 13.48 -4.26
N ALA A 24 -13.35 12.82 -5.41
CA ALA A 24 -12.34 13.13 -6.44
C ALA A 24 -10.93 13.34 -5.87
N TYR A 25 -10.59 12.64 -4.79
CA TYR A 25 -9.28 12.78 -4.17
C TYR A 25 -8.19 12.33 -5.15
N PRO A 26 -7.09 13.08 -5.31
CA PRO A 26 -6.10 12.78 -6.33
C PRO A 26 -5.58 11.35 -6.22
N HIS A 27 -5.64 10.58 -7.32
CA HIS A 27 -5.36 9.14 -7.29
C HIS A 27 -3.97 8.80 -6.76
N ARG A 28 -2.93 9.57 -7.15
CA ARG A 28 -1.57 9.35 -6.68
C ARG A 28 -1.43 9.63 -5.18
N GLU A 29 -2.03 10.73 -4.71
CA GLU A 29 -1.94 11.11 -3.30
C GLU A 29 -2.75 10.17 -2.41
N GLY A 30 -3.93 9.76 -2.86
CA GLY A 30 -4.74 8.81 -2.14
C GLY A 30 -4.10 7.42 -2.08
N ALA A 31 -3.44 7.00 -3.16
CA ALA A 31 -2.61 5.79 -3.16
C ALA A 31 -1.47 5.91 -2.14
N ARG A 32 -0.74 7.03 -2.15
CA ARG A 32 0.34 7.30 -1.19
C ARG A 32 -0.11 7.24 0.26
N LEU A 33 -1.18 7.95 0.61
CA LEU A 33 -1.72 7.94 1.98
C LEU A 33 -2.22 6.55 2.40
N THR A 34 -2.89 5.84 1.50
CA THR A 34 -3.36 4.47 1.79
C THR A 34 -2.19 3.55 2.11
N LEU A 35 -1.16 3.56 1.27
CA LEU A 35 0.04 2.75 1.45
C LEU A 35 0.77 3.12 2.74
N GLN A 36 0.98 4.42 2.99
CA GLN A 36 1.63 4.92 4.21
C GLN A 36 0.93 4.40 5.47
N VAL A 37 -0.40 4.52 5.56
CA VAL A 37 -1.15 4.06 6.74
C VAL A 37 -1.06 2.54 6.92
N LEU A 38 -0.99 1.78 5.83
CA LEU A 38 -0.82 0.33 5.90
C LEU A 38 0.58 -0.06 6.39
N LEU A 39 1.61 0.57 5.86
CA LEU A 39 3.00 0.31 6.26
C LEU A 39 3.25 0.74 7.70
N GLU A 40 2.78 1.92 8.11
CA GLU A 40 2.87 2.39 9.50
C GLU A 40 2.16 1.43 10.48
N MET A 41 1.08 0.77 10.05
CA MET A 41 0.43 -0.27 10.85
C MET A 41 1.28 -1.55 10.91
N MET A 42 1.87 -1.95 9.80
CA MET A 42 2.71 -3.16 9.73
C MET A 42 4.02 -3.02 10.52
N ASP A 43 4.63 -1.83 10.50
CA ASP A 43 5.87 -1.53 11.21
C ASP A 43 5.63 -1.07 12.66
N GLY A 44 4.38 -0.83 13.04
CA GLY A 44 4.01 -0.40 14.38
C GLY A 44 4.24 -1.47 15.45
N GLU A 45 4.59 -1.05 16.67
CA GLU A 45 4.77 -1.97 17.81
C GLU A 45 3.48 -2.69 18.22
N LYS A 46 2.33 -2.12 17.87
CA LYS A 46 1.01 -2.63 18.25
C LYS A 46 0.46 -3.58 17.21
N ASP A 47 0.26 -4.84 17.61
CA ASP A 47 -0.48 -5.82 16.82
C ASP A 47 -2.00 -5.56 16.93
N PHE A 48 -2.65 -5.30 15.79
CA PHE A 48 -4.10 -5.12 15.69
C PHE A 48 -4.86 -6.42 15.37
N GLY A 49 -4.16 -7.55 15.18
CA GLY A 49 -4.73 -8.85 14.86
C GLY A 49 -5.18 -9.02 13.40
N ILE A 50 -4.89 -8.04 12.54
CA ILE A 50 -5.27 -8.03 11.13
C ILE A 50 -4.19 -8.76 10.33
N ARG A 51 -4.58 -9.81 9.61
CA ARG A 51 -3.68 -10.63 8.80
C ARG A 51 -3.77 -10.29 7.32
N ASP A 52 -4.97 -9.94 6.86
CA ASP A 52 -5.26 -9.68 5.46
C ASP A 52 -5.89 -8.31 5.28
N TYR A 53 -5.31 -7.49 4.40
CA TYR A 53 -5.90 -6.23 3.97
C TYR A 53 -6.07 -6.24 2.44
N THR A 54 -7.30 -6.40 1.97
CA THR A 54 -7.61 -6.50 0.54
C THR A 54 -8.20 -5.19 0.03
N ILE A 55 -7.50 -4.55 -0.91
CA ILE A 55 -8.03 -3.37 -1.61
C ILE A 55 -8.71 -3.84 -2.90
N VAL A 56 -10.03 -3.65 -2.98
CA VAL A 56 -10.83 -4.03 -4.15
C VAL A 56 -10.90 -2.86 -5.11
N VAL A 57 -10.22 -2.98 -6.26
CA VAL A 57 -10.15 -1.93 -7.27
C VAL A 57 -10.63 -2.41 -8.62
N LYS A 58 -11.38 -1.56 -9.32
CA LYS A 58 -11.80 -1.82 -10.71
C LYS A 58 -10.74 -1.36 -11.72
N GLU A 59 -10.05 -0.26 -11.42
CA GLU A 59 -9.15 0.41 -12.37
C GLU A 59 -7.69 0.09 -12.10
N LYS A 60 -6.96 -0.31 -13.15
CA LYS A 60 -5.52 -0.62 -13.09
C LYS A 60 -4.66 0.60 -12.74
N ASN A 61 -5.14 1.82 -13.01
CA ASN A 61 -4.41 3.05 -12.72
C ASN A 61 -4.07 3.17 -11.23
N PHE A 62 -5.01 2.85 -10.35
CA PHE A 62 -4.76 2.88 -8.90
C PHE A 62 -3.64 1.92 -8.47
N ILE A 63 -3.63 0.71 -9.02
CA ILE A 63 -2.59 -0.29 -8.74
C ILE A 63 -1.21 0.22 -9.19
N ASN A 64 -1.15 0.84 -10.37
CA ASN A 64 0.09 1.40 -10.90
C ASN A 64 0.61 2.55 -10.03
N ASN A 65 -0.28 3.46 -9.58
CA ASN A 65 0.10 4.54 -8.68
C ASN A 65 0.62 4.01 -7.34
N MET A 66 -0.06 3.03 -6.74
CA MET A 66 0.41 2.37 -5.51
C MET A 66 1.81 1.78 -5.69
N ARG A 67 2.06 1.07 -6.80
CA ARG A 67 3.37 0.49 -7.12
C ARG A 67 4.44 1.57 -7.27
N THR A 68 4.15 2.62 -8.04
CA THR A 68 5.10 3.71 -8.27
C THR A 68 5.45 4.40 -6.97
N VAL A 69 4.45 4.71 -6.14
CA VAL A 69 4.65 5.36 -4.85
C VAL A 69 5.47 4.47 -3.90
N TYR A 70 5.17 3.17 -3.83
CA TYR A 70 5.97 2.23 -3.04
C TYR A 70 7.44 2.23 -3.49
N ARG A 71 7.68 2.19 -4.80
CA ARG A 71 9.04 2.22 -5.36
C ARG A 71 9.79 3.52 -5.09
N GLU A 72 9.07 4.65 -5.12
CA GLU A 72 9.65 5.97 -4.89
C GLU A 72 9.91 6.25 -3.41
N GLY A 73 9.09 5.71 -2.50
CA GLY A 73 9.17 6.03 -1.07
C GLY A 73 9.88 4.98 -0.21
N GLU A 74 9.56 3.71 -0.44
CA GLU A 74 9.80 2.63 0.54
C GLU A 74 10.76 1.56 0.03
N ASP A 75 10.70 1.24 -1.26
CA ASP A 75 11.66 0.35 -1.94
C ASP A 75 12.96 1.12 -2.28
N GLN A 76 13.58 1.69 -1.25
CA GLN A 76 14.86 2.40 -1.32
C GLN A 76 16.05 1.46 -1.14
N PHE A 77 15.84 0.14 -1.07
CA PHE A 77 16.95 -0.79 -1.07
C PHE A 77 17.73 -0.60 -2.38
N PRO A 78 19.06 -0.45 -2.33
CA PRO A 78 19.89 -0.32 -3.51
C PRO A 78 19.89 -1.65 -4.26
N GLY A 79 18.83 -1.91 -5.03
CA GLY A 79 18.78 -2.98 -6.01
C GLY A 79 19.84 -2.68 -7.05
N THR A 80 20.97 -3.40 -6.97
CA THR A 80 21.98 -3.35 -8.02
C THR A 80 21.40 -4.05 -9.24
N ASP A 81 21.22 -3.32 -10.33
CA ASP A 81 20.84 -3.91 -11.61
C ASP A 81 21.96 -4.86 -12.07
N THR A 82 21.68 -6.16 -11.96
CA THR A 82 22.61 -7.24 -12.35
C THR A 82 22.39 -7.70 -13.79
N THR A 83 21.40 -7.15 -14.49
CA THR A 83 21.06 -7.59 -15.86
C THR A 83 22.04 -7.09 -16.93
N MET A 84 22.88 -6.10 -16.58
CA MET A 84 23.85 -5.47 -17.48
C MET A 84 25.30 -5.94 -17.27
N GLN A 85 25.59 -6.85 -16.33
CA GLN A 85 26.97 -7.29 -16.04
C GLN A 85 27.55 -8.25 -17.09
N ASP A 86 26.71 -9.02 -17.80
CA ASP A 86 27.17 -10.04 -18.75
C ASP A 86 27.18 -9.59 -20.22
N SER A 87 26.77 -8.36 -20.53
CA SER A 87 26.72 -7.86 -21.92
C SER A 87 28.03 -7.26 -22.45
N VAL A 88 29.13 -7.39 -21.69
CA VAL A 88 30.48 -6.98 -22.14
C VAL A 88 31.48 -8.11 -21.85
N ARG A 89 31.44 -9.15 -22.68
CA ARG A 89 32.58 -10.05 -22.91
C ARG A 89 32.69 -10.36 -24.39
#